data_AF-A0AA35VR67-F1
#
_entry.id   AF-A0AA35VR67-F1
#
_cell.length_a   1.000
_cell.length_b   1.000
_cell.length_c   1.000
_cell.angle_alpha   90.00
_cell.angle_beta   90.00
_cell.angle_gamma   90.00
#
_symmetry.space_group_name_H-M   'P 1'
#
loop_
_entity.id
_entity.type
_entity.pdbx_description
1 polymer ?
#
loop_
_entity_poly.entity_id
_entity_poly.type
_entity_poly.pdbx_seq_one_letter_code
_entity_poly.pdbx_strand_id
1 'polypeptide(L)'
;MCAGGRMSYPFDDKKILERVPVGLPFSLSDLKKAIPAHCFKRSVIRSSYYVVHDLIVAYVFYFLANTYISFLSTPLAYLAWPVYWFCQASILTGLWVIGHECGHHAFSEYQWIDDTIGFILHSTLMTPYFSWKYSHRNHHANTNSLDNDKVYIPKRKSKVRWFANHFDPMNPIFTEHERIQVLLSDIGLLAVFYAIKLAVTYMEFRC
;
A
#
# COMPACT_ATOMS: atom_id res chain seq x y z
N MET A 1 24.06 -0.34 6.51
CA MET A 1 24.61 -0.82 7.79
C MET A 1 25.43 0.32 8.40
N CYS A 2 25.02 0.91 9.52
CA CYS A 2 25.88 1.84 10.26
C CYS A 2 25.85 1.45 11.74
N ALA A 3 26.93 0.82 12.18
CA ALA A 3 27.23 0.61 13.59
C ALA A 3 27.81 1.92 14.15
N GLY A 4 27.16 2.51 15.15
CA GLY A 4 27.62 3.70 15.86
C GLY A 4 27.87 3.36 17.32
N GLY A 5 29.15 3.31 17.71
CA GLY A 5 29.59 3.07 19.08
C GLY A 5 29.12 4.15 20.05
N ARG A 6 28.96 3.76 21.32
CA ARG A 6 28.60 4.66 22.42
C ARG A 6 29.75 5.63 22.71
N MET A 7 29.55 6.91 22.38
CA MET A 7 30.37 8.01 22.87
C MET A 7 29.70 8.61 24.11
N SER A 8 30.34 8.46 25.27
CA SER A 8 29.94 9.09 26.53
C SER A 8 30.72 10.39 26.72
N TYR A 9 30.16 11.51 26.26
CA TYR A 9 30.53 12.85 26.70
C TYR A 9 29.23 13.64 26.97
N PRO A 10 29.19 14.48 28.02
CA PRO A 10 28.04 15.33 28.27
C PRO A 10 28.07 16.47 27.23
N PHE A 11 27.35 16.29 26.13
CA PHE A 11 27.17 17.33 25.14
C PHE A 11 25.98 18.22 25.55
N ASP A 12 26.22 19.52 25.57
CA ASP A 12 25.17 20.54 25.62
C ASP A 12 24.49 20.57 24.23
N ASP A 13 23.37 19.84 24.11
CA ASP A 13 22.61 19.62 22.88
C ASP A 13 22.24 20.94 22.15
N LYS A 14 22.20 22.07 22.87
CA LYS A 14 21.86 23.38 22.30
C LYS A 14 22.87 23.87 21.26
N LYS A 15 24.17 23.57 21.42
CA LYS A 15 25.22 24.06 20.49
C LYS A 15 25.32 23.30 19.17
N ILE A 16 24.82 22.07 19.11
CA ILE A 16 24.81 21.27 17.86
C ILE A 16 23.68 21.73 16.95
N LEU A 17 22.53 22.10 17.53
CA LEU A 17 21.37 22.61 16.80
C LEU A 17 21.59 24.03 16.24
N GLU A 18 22.53 24.80 16.78
CA GLU A 18 22.91 26.14 16.30
C GLU A 18 23.57 26.13 14.90
N ARG A 19 24.16 25.00 14.48
CA ARG A 19 24.92 24.91 13.21
C ARG A 19 24.07 24.54 12.00
N VAL A 20 22.81 24.16 12.19
CA VAL A 20 21.91 23.75 11.12
C VAL A 20 20.77 24.75 11.11
N PRO A 21 20.43 25.40 9.98
CA PRO A 21 19.24 26.22 9.90
C PRO A 21 18.02 25.38 10.30
N VAL A 22 17.49 25.62 11.49
CA VAL A 22 16.38 24.85 12.06
C VAL A 22 15.05 25.21 11.37
N GLY A 23 15.00 26.36 10.70
CA GLY A 23 13.88 26.80 9.87
C GLY A 23 14.20 26.74 8.39
N LEU A 24 13.29 26.14 7.61
CA LEU A 24 13.36 26.21 6.15
C LEU A 24 13.20 27.66 5.70
N PRO A 25 13.95 28.12 4.68
CA PRO A 25 13.85 29.49 4.16
C PRO A 25 12.57 29.73 3.33
N PHE A 26 11.64 28.78 3.32
CA PHE A 26 10.40 28.81 2.55
C PHE A 26 9.30 28.04 3.27
N SER A 27 8.05 28.38 2.98
CA SER A 27 6.87 27.69 3.48
C SER A 27 6.41 26.57 2.53
N LEU A 28 5.53 25.68 3.01
CA LEU A 28 4.83 24.72 2.15
C LEU A 28 4.01 25.41 1.03
N SER A 29 3.52 26.62 1.28
CA SER A 29 2.79 27.41 0.28
C SER A 29 3.71 27.84 -0.87
N ASP A 30 4.94 28.25 -0.55
CA ASP A 30 5.93 28.65 -1.55
C ASP A 30 6.31 27.47 -2.46
N LEU A 31 6.48 26.28 -1.87
CA LEU A 31 6.69 25.05 -2.65
C LEU A 31 5.49 24.73 -3.56
N LYS A 32 4.26 24.81 -3.05
CA LYS A 32 3.06 24.55 -3.86
C LYS A 32 2.91 25.54 -5.00
N LYS A 33 3.25 26.82 -4.79
CA LYS A 33 3.22 27.87 -5.83
C LYS A 33 4.29 27.65 -6.91
N ALA A 34 5.42 27.04 -6.57
CA ALA A 34 6.47 26.73 -7.53
C ALA A 34 6.08 25.59 -8.50
N ILE A 35 5.11 24.75 -8.12
CA ILE A 35 4.63 23.64 -8.96
C ILE A 35 3.55 24.17 -9.93
N PRO A 36 3.64 23.88 -11.24
CA PRO A 36 2.62 24.30 -12.21
C PRO A 36 1.21 23.83 -11.82
N ALA A 37 0.21 24.72 -11.98
CA ALA A 37 -1.17 24.44 -11.56
C ALA A 37 -1.78 23.18 -12.21
N HIS A 38 -1.38 22.85 -13.44
CA HIS A 38 -1.86 21.66 -14.13
C HIS A 38 -1.38 20.35 -13.49
N CYS A 39 -0.28 20.36 -12.72
CA CYS A 39 0.21 19.18 -11.99
C CYS A 39 -0.72 18.77 -10.83
N PHE A 40 -1.62 19.65 -10.38
CA PHE A 40 -2.61 19.33 -9.34
C PHE A 40 -3.93 18.79 -9.90
N LYS A 41 -4.11 18.80 -11.23
CA LYS A 41 -5.30 18.30 -11.90
C LYS A 41 -5.20 16.81 -12.12
N ARG A 42 -6.05 16.04 -11.44
CA ARG A 42 -6.09 14.57 -11.52
C ARG A 42 -7.14 14.15 -12.53
N SER A 43 -6.76 13.33 -13.51
CA SER A 43 -7.66 12.89 -14.57
C SER A 43 -8.22 11.50 -14.26
N VAL A 44 -9.46 11.44 -13.78
CA VAL A 44 -10.13 10.15 -13.48
C VAL A 44 -10.20 9.23 -14.69
N ILE A 45 -10.34 9.79 -15.90
CA ILE A 45 -10.37 9.02 -17.15
C ILE A 45 -9.01 8.36 -17.40
N ARG A 46 -7.92 9.11 -17.27
CA ARG A 46 -6.57 8.58 -17.45
C ARG A 46 -6.24 7.54 -16.38
N SER A 47 -6.56 7.82 -15.12
CA SER A 47 -6.31 6.88 -14.02
C SER A 47 -7.11 5.58 -14.21
N SER A 48 -8.39 5.68 -14.62
CA SER A 48 -9.24 4.52 -14.90
C SER A 48 -8.78 3.73 -16.11
N TYR A 49 -8.23 4.39 -17.14
CA TYR A 49 -7.62 3.71 -18.29
C TYR A 49 -6.51 2.74 -17.83
N TYR A 50 -5.63 3.15 -16.92
CA TYR A 50 -4.57 2.28 -16.43
C TYR A 50 -5.11 1.11 -15.59
N VAL A 51 -6.20 1.31 -14.82
CA VAL A 51 -6.87 0.20 -14.14
C VAL A 51 -7.38 -0.84 -15.14
N VAL A 52 -8.12 -0.41 -16.16
CA VAL A 52 -8.66 -1.33 -17.17
C VAL A 52 -7.55 -1.99 -17.98
N HIS A 53 -6.53 -1.23 -18.35
CA HIS A 53 -5.35 -1.74 -19.04
C HIS A 53 -4.70 -2.88 -18.24
N ASP A 54 -4.37 -2.66 -16.97
CA ASP A 54 -3.68 -3.65 -16.16
C ASP A 54 -4.56 -4.88 -15.87
N LEU A 55 -5.89 -4.70 -15.73
CA LEU A 55 -6.84 -5.81 -15.64
C LEU A 55 -6.89 -6.66 -16.93
N ILE A 56 -6.87 -6.02 -18.10
CA ILE A 56 -6.83 -6.73 -19.39
C ILE A 56 -5.52 -7.51 -19.51
N VAL A 57 -4.37 -6.88 -19.20
CA VAL A 57 -3.07 -7.55 -19.27
C VAL A 57 -3.01 -8.71 -18.28
N ALA A 58 -3.48 -8.52 -17.04
CA ALA A 58 -3.57 -9.57 -16.04
C ALA A 58 -4.45 -10.74 -16.49
N TYR A 59 -5.60 -10.45 -17.13
CA TYR A 59 -6.48 -11.48 -17.67
C TYR A 59 -5.85 -12.23 -18.85
N VAL A 60 -5.18 -11.54 -19.76
CA VAL A 60 -4.49 -12.16 -20.90
C VAL A 60 -3.39 -13.10 -20.41
N PHE A 61 -2.57 -12.68 -19.44
CA PHE A 61 -1.54 -13.54 -18.86
C PHE A 61 -2.14 -14.78 -18.20
N TYR A 62 -3.20 -14.61 -17.40
CA TYR A 62 -3.95 -15.73 -16.82
C TYR A 62 -4.49 -16.67 -17.90
N PHE A 63 -5.14 -16.13 -18.94
CA PHE A 63 -5.72 -16.91 -20.02
C PHE A 63 -4.66 -17.72 -20.76
N LEU A 64 -3.53 -17.11 -21.11
CA LEU A 64 -2.41 -17.79 -21.78
C LEU A 64 -1.82 -18.88 -20.88
N ALA A 65 -1.56 -18.58 -19.61
CA ALA A 65 -1.01 -19.55 -18.66
C ALA A 65 -1.93 -20.76 -18.48
N ASN A 66 -3.22 -20.51 -18.23
CA ASN A 66 -4.23 -21.55 -18.02
C ASN A 66 -4.46 -22.40 -19.28
N THR A 67 -4.37 -21.78 -20.47
CA THR A 67 -4.58 -22.48 -21.74
C THR A 67 -3.36 -23.31 -22.14
N TYR A 68 -2.13 -22.79 -22.00
CA TYR A 68 -0.97 -23.37 -22.66
C TYR A 68 0.01 -24.10 -21.75
N ILE A 69 0.13 -23.74 -20.45
CA ILE A 69 1.15 -24.35 -19.59
C ILE A 69 0.89 -25.84 -19.36
N SER A 70 -0.39 -26.25 -19.30
CA SER A 70 -0.80 -27.65 -19.14
C SER A 70 -0.42 -28.55 -20.31
N PHE A 71 -0.20 -27.98 -21.51
CA PHE A 71 0.25 -28.72 -22.69
C PHE A 71 1.78 -28.87 -22.77
N LEU A 72 2.54 -28.21 -21.89
CA LEU A 72 3.99 -28.34 -21.86
C LEU A 72 4.41 -29.67 -21.22
N SER A 73 5.59 -30.17 -21.61
CA SER A 73 6.20 -31.30 -20.90
C SER A 73 6.48 -30.91 -19.45
N THR A 74 6.43 -31.89 -18.55
CA THR A 74 6.59 -31.66 -17.10
C THR A 74 7.77 -30.76 -16.73
N PRO A 75 9.00 -30.96 -17.26
CA PRO A 75 10.12 -30.09 -16.93
C PRO A 75 9.91 -28.63 -17.39
N LEU A 76 9.31 -28.41 -18.56
CA LEU A 76 9.01 -27.07 -19.07
C LEU A 76 7.88 -26.42 -18.28
N ALA A 77 6.85 -27.18 -17.88
CA ALA A 77 5.77 -26.66 -17.03
C ALA A 77 6.30 -26.18 -15.66
N TYR A 78 7.21 -26.92 -15.03
CA TYR A 78 7.86 -26.50 -13.77
C TYR A 78 8.66 -25.21 -13.89
N LEU A 79 9.17 -24.87 -15.08
CA LEU A 79 9.82 -23.58 -15.34
C LEU A 79 8.81 -22.48 -15.71
N ALA A 80 7.78 -22.82 -16.49
CA ALA A 80 6.79 -21.87 -16.97
C ALA A 80 5.92 -21.30 -15.84
N TRP A 81 5.55 -22.10 -14.84
CA TRP A 81 4.73 -21.64 -13.70
C TRP A 81 5.40 -20.51 -12.90
N PRO A 82 6.65 -20.64 -12.41
CA PRO A 82 7.33 -19.53 -11.73
C PRO A 82 7.52 -18.29 -12.59
N VAL A 83 7.82 -18.45 -13.88
CA VAL A 83 7.95 -17.32 -14.81
C VAL A 83 6.62 -16.58 -14.94
N TYR A 84 5.53 -17.32 -15.12
CA TYR A 84 4.18 -16.76 -15.12
C TYR A 84 3.87 -16.05 -13.80
N TRP A 85 4.12 -16.67 -12.64
CA TRP A 85 3.87 -16.04 -11.34
C TRP A 85 4.63 -14.74 -11.17
N PHE A 86 5.90 -14.70 -11.56
CA PHE A 86 6.70 -13.48 -11.50
C PHE A 86 6.09 -12.37 -12.36
N CYS A 87 5.80 -12.66 -13.63
CA CYS A 87 5.22 -11.66 -14.53
C CYS A 87 3.82 -11.22 -14.09
N GLN A 88 2.96 -12.16 -13.68
CA GLN A 88 1.62 -11.89 -13.17
C GLN A 88 1.70 -11.01 -11.92
N ALA A 89 2.60 -11.33 -10.98
CA ALA A 89 2.79 -10.55 -9.77
C ALA A 89 3.27 -9.12 -10.08
N SER A 90 4.15 -8.94 -11.08
CA SER A 90 4.56 -7.61 -11.53
C SER A 90 3.38 -6.78 -12.05
N ILE A 91 2.47 -7.36 -12.84
CA ILE A 91 1.27 -6.67 -13.34
C ILE A 91 0.33 -6.33 -12.18
N LEU A 92 0.06 -7.29 -11.29
CA LEU A 92 -0.79 -7.08 -10.11
C LEU A 92 -0.19 -6.06 -9.13
N THR A 93 1.14 -5.94 -9.07
CA THR A 93 1.81 -4.87 -8.33
C THR A 93 1.49 -3.49 -8.92
N GLY A 94 1.33 -3.37 -10.24
CA GLY A 94 0.83 -2.16 -10.89
C GLY A 94 -0.56 -1.75 -10.37
N LEU A 95 -1.50 -2.69 -10.35
CA LEU A 95 -2.84 -2.48 -9.75
C LEU A 95 -2.76 -2.12 -8.26
N TRP A 96 -1.86 -2.75 -7.51
CA TRP A 96 -1.63 -2.42 -6.10
C TRP A 96 -1.14 -0.97 -5.95
N VAL A 97 -0.22 -0.53 -6.80
CA VAL A 97 0.29 0.86 -6.82
C VAL A 97 -0.85 1.83 -7.13
N ILE A 98 -1.74 1.52 -8.08
CA ILE A 98 -2.90 2.38 -8.35
C ILE A 98 -3.81 2.48 -7.11
N GLY A 99 -4.06 1.38 -6.40
CA GLY A 99 -4.78 1.41 -5.13
C GLY A 99 -4.05 2.21 -4.04
N HIS A 100 -2.71 2.18 -4.02
CA HIS A 100 -1.88 3.00 -3.14
C HIS A 100 -2.07 4.50 -3.45
N GLU A 101 -2.06 4.88 -4.73
CA GLU A 101 -2.33 6.27 -5.17
C GLU A 101 -3.74 6.75 -4.81
N CYS A 102 -4.72 5.84 -4.75
CA CYS A 102 -6.05 6.17 -4.22
C CYS A 102 -5.98 6.59 -2.74
N GLY A 103 -5.15 5.93 -1.93
CA GLY A 103 -4.92 6.28 -0.53
C GLY A 103 -4.27 7.67 -0.35
N HIS A 104 -3.49 8.10 -1.35
CA HIS A 104 -2.90 9.45 -1.44
C HIS A 104 -3.85 10.52 -2.00
N HIS A 105 -5.04 10.12 -2.44
CA HIS A 105 -5.99 10.97 -3.18
C HIS A 105 -5.42 11.52 -4.49
N ALA A 106 -4.56 10.74 -5.17
CA ALA A 106 -3.94 11.10 -6.43
C ALA A 106 -4.68 10.54 -7.65
N PHE A 107 -5.63 9.62 -7.45
CA PHE A 107 -6.35 8.95 -8.55
C PHE A 107 -7.38 9.87 -9.23
N SER A 108 -8.18 10.59 -8.46
CA SER A 108 -9.20 11.53 -8.96
C SER A 108 -9.28 12.81 -8.10
N GLU A 109 -10.15 13.75 -8.49
CA GLU A 109 -10.44 14.94 -7.67
C GLU A 109 -11.44 14.64 -6.53
N TYR A 110 -12.03 13.45 -6.50
CA TYR A 110 -13.10 13.06 -5.58
C TYR A 110 -12.63 11.95 -4.64
N GLN A 111 -12.47 12.28 -3.36
CA GLN A 111 -11.98 11.31 -2.37
C GLN A 111 -12.83 10.05 -2.26
N TRP A 112 -14.15 10.16 -2.46
CA TRP A 112 -15.04 8.99 -2.41
C TRP A 112 -14.82 8.02 -3.58
N ILE A 113 -14.44 8.53 -4.76
CA ILE A 113 -14.07 7.69 -5.92
C ILE A 113 -12.78 6.96 -5.58
N ASP A 114 -11.78 7.69 -5.10
CA ASP A 114 -10.48 7.11 -4.73
C ASP A 114 -10.67 6.04 -3.65
N ASP A 115 -11.45 6.32 -2.61
CA ASP A 115 -11.69 5.35 -1.54
C ASP A 115 -12.47 4.12 -2.03
N THR A 116 -13.40 4.29 -2.97
CA THR A 116 -14.13 3.16 -3.55
C THR A 116 -13.22 2.28 -4.42
N ILE A 117 -12.46 2.89 -5.33
CA ILE A 117 -11.56 2.17 -6.24
C ILE A 117 -10.43 1.52 -5.45
N GLY A 118 -9.80 2.26 -4.54
CA GLY A 118 -8.75 1.75 -3.66
C GLY A 118 -9.25 0.59 -2.80
N PHE A 119 -10.44 0.70 -2.20
CA PHE A 119 -11.05 -0.39 -1.42
C PHE A 119 -11.24 -1.65 -2.25
N ILE A 120 -11.78 -1.55 -3.46
CA ILE A 120 -11.97 -2.69 -4.36
C ILE A 120 -10.62 -3.31 -4.74
N LEU A 121 -9.70 -2.51 -5.27
CA LEU A 121 -8.40 -3.00 -5.76
C LEU A 121 -7.59 -3.65 -4.65
N HIS A 122 -7.38 -2.95 -3.53
CA HIS A 122 -6.59 -3.50 -2.42
C HIS A 122 -7.27 -4.71 -1.79
N SER A 123 -8.60 -4.73 -1.61
CA SER A 123 -9.28 -5.92 -1.08
C SER A 123 -9.11 -7.13 -2.00
N THR A 124 -9.22 -6.96 -3.31
CA THR A 124 -8.99 -8.06 -4.28
C THR A 124 -7.55 -8.59 -4.22
N LEU A 125 -6.59 -7.73 -3.85
CA LEU A 125 -5.18 -8.06 -3.67
C LEU A 125 -4.83 -8.37 -2.20
N MET A 126 -5.82 -8.72 -1.37
CA MET A 126 -5.65 -9.12 0.03
C MET A 126 -4.98 -8.05 0.93
N THR A 127 -5.08 -6.79 0.54
CA THR A 127 -4.59 -5.63 1.29
C THR A 127 -5.77 -4.91 1.94
N PRO A 128 -5.80 -4.73 3.28
CA PRO A 128 -6.90 -4.02 3.94
C PRO A 128 -6.80 -2.51 3.69
N TYR A 129 -7.55 -2.01 2.70
CA TYR A 129 -7.37 -0.66 2.13
C TYR A 129 -7.32 0.47 3.15
N PHE A 130 -8.34 0.61 4.00
CA PHE A 130 -8.41 1.77 4.89
C PHE A 130 -7.38 1.69 6.01
N SER A 131 -7.16 0.51 6.58
CA SER A 131 -6.13 0.35 7.61
C SER A 131 -4.74 0.59 7.05
N TRP A 132 -4.48 0.14 5.83
CA TRP A 132 -3.26 0.45 5.09
C TRP A 132 -3.16 1.94 4.76
N LYS A 133 -4.21 2.58 4.21
CA LYS A 133 -4.26 4.02 3.88
C LYS A 133 -3.88 4.88 5.08
N TYR A 134 -4.43 4.60 6.25
CA TYR A 134 -4.18 5.39 7.46
C TYR A 134 -2.79 5.17 8.03
N SER A 135 -2.36 3.90 8.16
CA SER A 135 -1.01 3.61 8.66
C SER A 135 0.07 4.12 7.70
N HIS A 136 -0.17 4.03 6.40
CA HIS A 136 0.71 4.51 5.35
C HIS A 136 0.79 6.04 5.28
N ARG A 137 -0.34 6.75 5.42
CA ARG A 137 -0.33 8.22 5.58
C ARG A 137 0.51 8.65 6.78
N ASN A 138 0.39 7.94 7.90
CA ASN A 138 1.22 8.21 9.07
C ASN A 138 2.71 7.95 8.77
N HIS A 139 3.03 6.88 8.03
CA HIS A 139 4.41 6.61 7.61
C HIS A 139 4.96 7.76 6.76
N HIS A 140 4.24 8.22 5.73
CA HIS A 140 4.67 9.33 4.88
C HIS A 140 4.84 10.65 5.65
N ALA A 141 3.98 10.92 6.63
CA ALA A 141 4.11 12.11 7.47
C ALA A 141 5.36 12.09 8.37
N ASN A 142 5.94 10.90 8.62
CA ASN A 142 7.02 10.70 9.58
C ASN A 142 8.22 9.95 8.98
N THR A 143 8.35 9.90 7.65
CA THR A 143 9.41 9.13 6.99
C THR A 143 10.79 9.58 7.48
N ASN A 144 11.63 8.62 7.85
CA ASN A 144 12.96 8.83 8.44
C ASN A 144 12.97 9.53 9.82
N SER A 145 11.81 9.69 10.48
CA SER A 145 11.77 10.18 11.86
C SER A 145 12.08 9.05 12.83
N LEU A 146 13.20 9.16 13.57
CA LEU A 146 13.61 8.17 14.59
C LEU A 146 12.61 7.99 15.75
N ASP A 147 11.72 8.95 15.94
CA ASP A 147 10.76 8.94 17.04
C ASP A 147 9.35 8.62 16.58
N ASN A 148 8.98 9.05 15.37
CA ASN A 148 7.59 9.04 14.91
C ASN A 148 7.31 8.07 13.74
N ASP A 149 8.33 7.53 13.06
CA ASP A 149 8.11 6.52 12.02
C ASP A 149 7.65 5.20 12.66
N LYS A 150 6.41 4.82 12.36
CA LYS A 150 5.78 3.63 12.95
C LYS A 150 6.15 2.33 12.22
N VAL A 151 6.80 2.39 11.05
CA VAL A 151 7.08 1.22 10.20
C VAL A 151 8.47 0.66 10.46
N TYR A 152 9.50 1.50 10.46
CA TYR A 152 10.90 1.05 10.45
C TYR A 152 11.57 1.04 11.82
N ILE A 153 10.87 1.47 12.87
CA ILE A 153 11.48 1.66 14.19
C ILE A 153 10.96 0.61 15.15
N PRO A 154 11.83 -0.32 15.60
CA PRO A 154 11.46 -1.30 16.60
C PRO A 154 10.99 -0.59 17.86
N LYS A 155 9.70 -0.72 18.17
CA LYS A 155 9.15 -0.21 19.43
C LYS A 155 9.85 -0.94 20.59
N ARG A 156 10.25 -0.19 21.61
CA ARG A 156 10.79 -0.79 22.86
C ARG A 156 9.74 -1.73 23.46
N LYS A 157 10.15 -2.91 23.94
CA LYS A 157 9.25 -3.94 24.50
C LYS A 157 8.25 -3.38 25.54
N SER A 158 8.67 -2.42 26.35
CA SER A 158 7.82 -1.75 27.36
C SER A 158 6.71 -0.85 26.78
N LYS A 159 6.78 -0.49 25.49
CA LYS A 159 5.84 0.36 24.76
C LYS A 159 5.00 -0.42 23.75
N VAL A 160 5.28 -1.70 23.55
CA VAL A 160 4.50 -2.58 22.66
C VAL A 160 3.42 -3.26 23.49
N ARG A 161 2.16 -2.90 23.27
CA ARG A 161 1.04 -3.75 23.71
C ARG A 161 1.20 -5.11 23.03
N TRP A 162 0.93 -6.19 23.76
CA TRP A 162 1.08 -7.57 23.30
C TRP A 162 0.40 -7.86 21.95
N PHE A 163 -0.61 -7.07 21.56
CA PHE A 163 -1.29 -7.17 20.28
C PHE A 163 -1.43 -5.79 19.63
N ALA A 164 -0.83 -5.61 18.45
CA ALA A 164 -1.04 -4.46 17.58
C ALA A 164 -0.98 -4.96 16.13
N ASN A 165 -2.10 -4.92 15.42
CA ASN A 165 -2.19 -5.35 14.03
C ASN A 165 -2.99 -4.33 13.19
N HIS A 166 -2.95 -4.46 11.86
CA HIS A 166 -3.68 -3.60 10.93
C HIS A 166 -5.16 -4.00 10.75
N PHE A 167 -5.63 -5.03 11.46
CA PHE A 167 -7.00 -5.55 11.41
C PHE A 167 -7.79 -5.25 12.69
N ASP A 168 -7.21 -4.50 13.62
CA ASP A 168 -7.82 -4.13 14.89
C ASP A 168 -8.21 -2.65 14.80
N PRO A 169 -9.50 -2.34 14.64
CA PRO A 169 -9.98 -0.96 14.65
C PRO A 169 -9.60 -0.18 15.92
N MET A 170 -9.33 -0.87 17.03
CA MET A 170 -8.96 -0.26 18.31
C MET A 170 -7.45 -0.02 18.44
N ASN A 171 -6.66 -0.34 17.40
CA ASN A 171 -5.23 -0.09 17.41
C ASN A 171 -4.92 1.40 17.59
N PRO A 172 -3.99 1.79 18.49
CA PRO A 172 -3.58 3.18 18.70
C PRO A 172 -3.02 3.90 17.47
N ILE A 173 -2.79 3.21 16.35
CA ILE A 173 -2.44 3.81 15.07
C ILE A 173 -3.63 4.60 14.49
N PHE A 174 -4.87 4.19 14.78
CA PHE A 174 -6.10 4.75 14.23
C PHE A 174 -6.82 5.67 15.22
N THR A 175 -7.39 6.75 14.70
CA THR A 175 -8.28 7.65 15.43
C THR A 175 -9.69 7.08 15.50
N GLU A 176 -10.55 7.62 16.37
CA GLU A 176 -11.92 7.13 16.55
C GLU A 176 -12.76 7.17 15.27
N HIS A 177 -12.56 8.20 14.44
CA HIS A 177 -13.28 8.37 13.18
C HIS A 177 -12.82 7.39 12.08
N GLU A 178 -11.62 6.82 12.19
CA GLU A 178 -11.06 5.89 11.20
C GLU A 178 -11.49 4.43 11.45
N ARG A 179 -11.91 4.10 12.68
CA ARG A 179 -12.18 2.72 13.12
C ARG A 179 -13.25 2.01 12.27
N ILE A 180 -14.29 2.72 11.89
CA ILE A 180 -15.37 2.15 11.06
C ILE A 180 -14.83 1.72 9.69
N GLN A 181 -13.95 2.53 9.10
CA GLN A 181 -13.35 2.21 7.81
C GLN A 181 -12.31 1.09 7.90
N VAL A 182 -11.60 0.97 9.02
CA VAL A 182 -10.77 -0.21 9.30
C VAL A 182 -11.64 -1.47 9.31
N LEU A 183 -12.74 -1.47 10.05
CA LEU A 183 -13.67 -2.60 10.08
C LEU A 183 -14.24 -2.93 8.68
N LEU A 184 -14.56 -1.91 7.87
CA LEU A 184 -14.99 -2.12 6.48
C LEU A 184 -13.92 -2.81 5.63
N SER A 185 -12.64 -2.51 5.86
CA SER A 185 -11.52 -3.22 5.21
C SER A 185 -11.53 -4.70 5.57
N ASP A 186 -11.67 -5.02 6.86
CA ASP A 186 -11.64 -6.39 7.34
C ASP A 186 -12.82 -7.20 6.78
N ILE A 187 -14.01 -6.60 6.72
CA ILE A 187 -15.19 -7.20 6.07
C ILE A 187 -14.94 -7.41 4.57
N GLY A 188 -14.32 -6.43 3.89
CA GLY A 188 -13.94 -6.54 2.49
C GLY A 188 -13.04 -7.74 2.23
N LEU A 189 -12.02 -7.95 3.06
CA LEU A 189 -11.12 -9.10 2.94
C LEU A 189 -11.86 -10.43 3.15
N LEU A 190 -12.71 -10.51 4.18
CA LEU A 190 -13.54 -11.69 4.43
C LEU A 190 -14.46 -12.00 3.24
N ALA A 191 -15.03 -10.98 2.61
CA ALA A 191 -15.85 -11.13 1.43
C ALA A 191 -15.05 -11.67 0.24
N VAL A 192 -13.82 -11.19 0.01
CA VAL A 192 -12.96 -11.71 -1.07
C VAL A 192 -12.51 -13.15 -0.77
N PHE A 193 -12.14 -13.48 0.47
CA PHE A 193 -11.84 -14.86 0.85
C PHE A 193 -13.02 -15.80 0.60
N TYR A 194 -14.23 -15.36 0.95
CA TYR A 194 -15.44 -16.14 0.70
C TYR A 194 -15.73 -16.30 -0.80
N ALA A 195 -15.53 -15.24 -1.60
CA ALA A 195 -15.70 -15.30 -3.05
C ALA A 195 -14.69 -16.26 -3.71
N ILE A 196 -13.42 -16.23 -3.28
CA ILE A 196 -12.39 -17.18 -3.74
C ILE A 196 -12.80 -18.61 -3.39
N LYS A 197 -13.24 -18.86 -2.15
CA LYS A 197 -13.74 -20.17 -1.73
C LYS A 197 -14.87 -20.66 -2.63
N LEU A 198 -15.87 -19.82 -2.89
CA LEU A 198 -16.99 -20.16 -3.78
C LEU A 198 -16.51 -20.47 -5.20
N ALA A 199 -15.58 -19.68 -5.74
CA ALA A 199 -15.04 -19.90 -7.08
C ALA A 199 -14.29 -21.23 -7.19
N VAL A 200 -13.44 -21.56 -6.21
CA VAL A 200 -12.71 -22.85 -6.18
C VAL A 200 -13.68 -24.01 -6.09
N THR A 201 -14.61 -23.97 -5.13
CA THR A 201 -15.62 -25.03 -4.95
C THR A 201 -16.47 -25.21 -6.21
N TYR A 202 -16.87 -24.13 -6.88
CA TYR A 202 -17.62 -24.20 -8.12
C TYR A 202 -16.85 -24.87 -9.26
N MET A 203 -15.54 -24.62 -9.37
CA MET A 203 -14.69 -25.27 -10.37
C MET A 203 -14.51 -26.77 -10.09
N GLU A 204 -14.38 -27.17 -8.82
CA GLU A 204 -14.27 -28.59 -8.44
C GLU A 204 -15.53 -29.40 -8.81
N PHE A 205 -16.73 -28.81 -8.75
CA PHE A 205 -17.97 -29.48 -9.13
C PHE A 205 -18.24 -29.55 -10.64
N ARG A 206 -17.42 -28.88 -11.46
CA ARG A 206 -17.59 -28.81 -12.93
C ARG A 206 -16.59 -29.68 -13.71
N CYS A 207 -15.56 -30.21 -13.05
CA CYS A 207 -14.64 -31.21 -13.59
C CYS A 207 -15.12 -32.62 -13.24
#